data_AF-A0A7Y8F054-F1
#
_entry.id   AF-A0A7Y8F054-F1
#
_cell.length_a   1.000
_cell.length_b   1.000
_cell.length_c   1.000
_cell.angle_alpha   90.00
_cell.angle_beta   90.00
_cell.angle_gamma   90.00
#
_symmetry.space_group_name_H-M   'P 1'
#
loop_
_entity.id
_entity.type
_entity.pdbx_description
1 polymer ?
#
loop_
_entity_poly.entity_id
_entity_poly.type
_entity_poly.pdbx_seq_one_letter_code
_entity_poly.pdbx_strand_id
1 'polypeptide(L)'
;RTWRLLEGVQSLADLGEHLGGGLYTREVDYLCAEEWATQPQDVLWRRTKLGLFTTPEEQANVQRYLSTVEQNRSKIEAVGASLLAKKTQKRRVYAG
;
A
#
# COMPACT_ATOMS: atom_id res chain seq x y z
N ARG A 1 -14.03 -8.37 -8.93
CA ARG A 1 -12.64 -8.25 -8.41
C ARG A 1 -12.21 -6.79 -8.46
N THR A 2 -12.31 -6.13 -9.62
CA THR A 2 -12.11 -4.66 -9.77
C THR A 2 -13.02 -3.78 -8.90
N TRP A 3 -14.18 -4.27 -8.47
CA TRP A 3 -15.11 -3.52 -7.61
C TRP A 3 -14.49 -3.09 -6.26
N ARG A 4 -13.58 -3.90 -5.70
CA ARG A 4 -12.88 -3.56 -4.44
C ARG A 4 -12.00 -2.31 -4.61
N LEU A 5 -11.38 -2.16 -5.77
CA LEU A 5 -10.61 -0.95 -6.08
C LEU A 5 -11.49 0.29 -6.02
N LEU A 6 -12.72 0.24 -6.53
CA LEU A 6 -13.60 1.41 -6.61
C LEU A 6 -14.54 1.58 -5.41
N GLU A 7 -14.46 0.70 -4.42
CA GLU A 7 -15.35 0.73 -3.26
C GLU A 7 -15.20 2.05 -2.46
N GLY A 8 -16.28 2.84 -2.43
CA GLY A 8 -16.31 4.13 -1.73
C GLY A 8 -15.70 5.32 -2.49
N VAL A 9 -15.22 5.12 -3.72
CA VAL A 9 -14.70 6.19 -4.59
C VAL A 9 -15.87 7.00 -5.16
N GLN A 10 -15.89 8.31 -4.95
CA GLN A 10 -16.93 9.22 -5.47
C GLN A 10 -16.39 10.22 -6.48
N SER A 11 -15.07 10.41 -6.51
CA SER A 11 -14.36 11.36 -7.36
C SER A 11 -12.95 10.88 -7.66
N LEU A 12 -12.30 11.53 -8.63
CA LEU A 12 -10.90 11.25 -8.97
C LEU A 12 -9.95 11.50 -7.78
N ALA A 13 -10.28 12.48 -6.92
CA ALA A 13 -9.50 12.79 -5.73
C ALA A 13 -9.48 11.62 -4.73
N ASP A 14 -10.50 10.77 -4.72
CA ASP A 14 -10.57 9.61 -3.82
C ASP A 14 -9.65 8.45 -4.27
N LEU A 15 -9.06 8.54 -5.48
CA LEU A 15 -8.00 7.62 -5.92
C LEU A 15 -6.63 7.99 -5.32
N GLY A 16 -6.53 9.20 -4.74
CA GLY A 16 -5.32 9.72 -4.12
C GLY A 16 -4.37 10.38 -5.13
N GLU A 17 -3.06 10.30 -4.85
CA GLU A 17 -2.04 10.99 -5.65
C GLU A 17 -1.87 10.32 -7.02
N HIS A 18 -1.70 11.14 -8.05
CA HIS A 18 -1.34 10.69 -9.39
C HIS A 18 0.17 10.47 -9.48
N LEU A 19 0.58 9.22 -9.68
CA LEU A 19 1.99 8.83 -9.69
C LEU A 19 2.62 8.95 -11.08
N GLY A 20 1.79 9.03 -12.13
CA GLY A 20 2.19 9.16 -13.53
C GLY A 20 1.55 8.11 -14.43
N GLY A 21 1.49 8.37 -15.73
CA GLY A 21 0.91 7.44 -16.72
C GLY A 21 -0.55 7.03 -16.48
N GLY A 22 -1.29 7.80 -15.67
CA GLY A 22 -2.67 7.47 -15.26
C GLY A 22 -2.79 6.61 -14.01
N LEU A 23 -1.67 6.23 -13.37
CA LEU A 23 -1.64 5.42 -12.16
C LEU A 23 -1.88 6.27 -10.91
N TYR A 24 -2.76 5.80 -10.04
CA TYR A 24 -3.04 6.43 -8.75
C TYR A 24 -2.61 5.56 -7.56
N THR A 25 -2.35 6.20 -6.43
CA THR A 25 -1.94 5.52 -5.18
C THR A 25 -2.88 4.40 -4.76
N ARG A 26 -4.20 4.60 -4.91
CA ARG A 26 -5.20 3.58 -4.56
C ARG A 26 -5.10 2.32 -5.43
N GLU A 27 -4.71 2.46 -6.69
CA GLU A 27 -4.47 1.32 -7.58
C GLU A 27 -3.23 0.54 -7.14
N VAL A 28 -2.17 1.25 -6.72
CA VAL A 28 -0.97 0.61 -6.16
C VAL A 28 -1.29 -0.13 -4.87
N ASP A 29 -2.06 0.47 -3.95
CA ASP A 29 -2.52 -0.19 -2.72
C ASP A 29 -3.28 -1.50 -3.02
N TYR A 30 -4.19 -1.46 -3.99
CA TYR A 30 -4.94 -2.63 -4.42
C TYR A 30 -4.00 -3.71 -4.98
N LEU A 31 -3.04 -3.34 -5.83
CA LEU A 31 -2.04 -4.28 -6.38
C LEU A 31 -1.13 -4.88 -5.30
N CYS A 32 -0.75 -4.11 -4.28
CA CYS A 32 0.00 -4.62 -3.14
C CYS A 32 -0.82 -5.64 -2.34
N ALA A 33 -2.09 -5.33 -2.07
CA ALA A 33 -2.96 -6.12 -1.21
C ALA A 33 -3.46 -7.41 -1.86
N GLU A 34 -3.89 -7.34 -3.12
CA GLU A 34 -4.57 -8.45 -3.81
C GLU A 34 -3.64 -9.21 -4.77
N GLU A 35 -2.53 -8.59 -5.18
CA GLU A 35 -1.67 -9.12 -6.24
C GLU A 35 -0.18 -9.21 -5.85
N TRP A 36 0.15 -8.90 -4.59
CA TRP A 36 1.51 -8.96 -4.02
C TRP A 36 2.56 -8.18 -4.81
N ALA A 37 2.18 -7.09 -5.47
CA ALA A 37 3.13 -6.21 -6.15
C ALA A 37 3.93 -5.42 -5.11
N THR A 38 5.20 -5.77 -4.89
CA THR A 38 6.04 -5.13 -3.84
C THR A 38 7.17 -4.29 -4.42
N GLN A 39 7.45 -4.44 -5.72
CA GLN A 39 8.48 -3.69 -6.43
C GLN A 39 7.87 -2.84 -7.56
N PRO A 40 8.48 -1.70 -7.93
CA PRO A 40 7.99 -0.89 -9.04
C PRO A 40 7.85 -1.68 -10.34
N GLN A 41 8.72 -2.66 -10.55
CA GLN A 41 8.69 -3.48 -11.76
C GLN A 41 7.44 -4.37 -11.83
N ASP A 42 6.92 -4.83 -10.69
CA ASP A 42 5.69 -5.59 -10.63
C ASP A 42 4.52 -4.71 -11.08
N VAL A 43 4.44 -3.49 -10.54
CA VAL A 43 3.39 -2.51 -10.86
C VAL A 43 3.49 -2.08 -12.32
N LEU A 44 4.65 -1.54 -12.73
CA LEU A 44 4.83 -0.85 -14.01
C LEU A 44 4.94 -1.80 -15.20
N TRP A 45 5.53 -2.98 -15.03
CA TRP A 45 5.86 -3.86 -16.17
C TRP A 45 5.11 -5.18 -16.19
N ARG A 46 4.65 -5.69 -15.03
CA ARG A 46 3.92 -6.97 -14.99
C ARG A 46 2.40 -6.76 -14.95
N ARG A 47 1.91 -5.84 -14.12
CA ARG A 47 0.47 -5.66 -13.88
C ARG A 47 -0.19 -4.60 -14.75
N THR A 48 0.48 -3.49 -15.02
CA THR A 48 -0.16 -2.34 -15.70
C THR A 48 0.43 -2.02 -17.08
N LYS A 49 1.71 -2.34 -17.33
CA LYS A 49 2.48 -1.90 -18.52
C LYS A 49 2.69 -0.39 -18.63
N LEU A 50 2.36 0.38 -17.58
CA LEU A 50 2.56 1.83 -17.55
C LEU A 50 4.03 2.26 -17.53
N GLY A 51 4.97 1.33 -17.35
CA GLY A 51 6.39 1.60 -17.59
C GLY A 51 6.69 2.12 -19.01
N LEU A 52 5.85 1.78 -20.00
CA LEU A 52 5.97 2.30 -21.37
C LEU A 52 5.50 3.75 -21.53
N PHE A 53 4.73 4.27 -20.57
CA PHE A 53 4.05 5.57 -20.63
C PHE A 53 4.42 6.49 -19.46
N THR A 54 5.51 6.18 -18.76
CA THR A 54 5.99 6.93 -17.60
C THR A 54 7.42 7.38 -17.79
N THR A 55 7.69 8.62 -17.42
CA THR A 55 9.02 9.21 -17.34
C THR A 55 9.82 8.61 -16.17
N PRO A 56 11.16 8.73 -16.16
CA PRO A 56 11.97 8.28 -15.03
C PRO A 56 11.57 8.89 -13.67
N GLU A 57 11.09 10.15 -13.68
CA GLU A 57 10.60 10.83 -12.48
C GLU A 57 9.28 10.21 -11.97
N GLU A 58 8.33 9.93 -12.86
CA GLU A 58 7.09 9.23 -12.53
C GLU A 58 7.36 7.80 -12.02
N GLN A 59 8.32 7.09 -12.62
CA GLN A 59 8.73 5.78 -12.11
C GLN A 59 9.33 5.87 -10.69
N ALA A 60 10.05 6.96 -10.39
CA ALA A 60 10.55 7.23 -9.05
C ALA A 60 9.44 7.59 -8.04
N ASN A 61 8.34 8.24 -8.49
CA ASN A 61 7.15 8.45 -7.65
C ASN A 61 6.57 7.11 -7.17
N VAL A 62 6.44 6.13 -8.08
CA VAL A 62 5.95 4.78 -7.73
C VAL A 62 6.87 4.10 -6.72
N GLN A 63 8.18 4.17 -6.90
CA GLN A 63 9.14 3.64 -5.92
C GLN A 63 9.01 4.30 -4.55
N ARG A 64 8.91 5.63 -4.49
CA ARG A 64 8.73 6.37 -3.23
C ARG A 64 7.43 5.97 -2.53
N TYR A 65 6.35 5.82 -3.29
CA TYR A 65 5.06 5.43 -2.74
C TYR A 65 5.10 4.00 -2.17
N LEU A 66 5.67 3.03 -2.91
CA LEU A 66 5.83 1.65 -2.43
C LEU A 66 6.66 1.57 -1.13
N SER A 67 7.71 2.39 -1.00
CA SER A 67 8.46 2.47 0.27
C SER A 67 7.60 3.00 1.43
N THR A 68 6.66 3.90 1.15
CA THR A 68 5.71 4.41 2.15
C THR A 68 4.71 3.33 2.57
N VAL A 69 4.19 2.56 1.60
CA VAL A 69 3.31 1.41 1.87
C VAL A 69 4.00 0.38 2.77
N GLU A 70 5.25 0.02 2.45
CA GLU A 70 6.03 -0.93 3.25
C GLU A 70 6.28 -0.40 4.67
N GLN A 71 6.70 0.86 4.80
CA GLN A 71 6.89 1.49 6.12
C GLN A 71 5.60 1.50 6.95
N ASN A 72 4.45 1.78 6.32
CA ASN A 72 3.16 1.78 7.01
C ASN A 72 2.79 0.38 7.48
N ARG A 73 3.04 -0.64 6.65
CA ARG A 73 2.85 -2.04 7.02
C ARG A 73 3.72 -2.43 8.22
N SER A 74 5.02 -2.15 8.17
CA SER A 74 5.93 -2.47 9.28
C SER A 74 5.54 -1.75 10.57
N LYS A 75 5.08 -0.48 10.49
CA LYS A 75 4.57 0.27 11.65
C LYS A 75 3.34 -0.39 12.25
N ILE A 76 2.37 -0.82 11.42
CA ILE A 76 1.17 -1.52 11.89
C ILE A 76 1.53 -2.83 12.59
N GLU A 77 2.43 -3.61 12.00
CA GLU A 77 2.92 -4.87 12.58
C GLU A 77 3.61 -4.63 13.94
N ALA A 78 4.44 -3.59 14.04
CA ALA A 78 5.11 -3.21 15.29
C ALA A 78 4.12 -2.74 16.38
N VAL A 79 3.11 -1.93 16.01
CA VAL A 79 2.05 -1.49 16.93
C VAL A 79 1.24 -2.68 17.43
N GLY A 80 0.86 -3.59 16.54
CA GLY A 80 0.16 -4.83 16.87
C GLY A 80 0.95 -5.69 17.85
N ALA A 81 2.24 -5.89 17.60
CA ALA A 81 3.14 -6.62 18.49
C ALA A 81 3.24 -5.96 19.89
N SER A 82 3.34 -4.63 19.95
CA SER A 82 3.38 -3.88 21.21
C SER A 82 2.08 -4.02 22.02
N LEU A 83 0.92 -3.93 21.35
CA LEU A 83 -0.39 -4.09 22.00
C LEU A 83 -0.59 -5.50 22.56
N LEU A 84 -0.16 -6.54 21.82
CA LEU A 84 -0.18 -7.92 22.28
C LEU A 84 0.70 -8.12 23.52
N ALA A 85 1.92 -7.59 23.51
CA ALA A 85 2.84 -7.66 24.66
C ALA A 85 2.25 -7.01 25.91
N LYS A 86 1.63 -5.83 25.78
CA LYS A 86 0.94 -5.13 26.89
C LYS A 86 -0.26 -5.92 27.42
N LYS A 87 -1.05 -6.56 26.55
CA LYS A 87 -2.20 -7.39 26.94
C LYS A 87 -1.77 -8.63 27.74
N THR A 88 -0.66 -9.24 27.36
CA THR A 88 -0.06 -10.39 28.08
C THR A 88 0.44 -9.99 29.46
N GLN A 89 1.11 -8.84 29.58
CA GLN A 89 1.57 -8.33 30.88
C GLN A 89 0.40 -8.03 31.82
N LYS A 90 -0.67 -7.38 31.31
CA LYS A 90 -1.88 -7.09 32.09
C LYS A 90 -2.54 -8.37 32.61
N ARG A 91 -2.67 -9.40 31.77
CA ARG A 91 -3.24 -10.70 32.18
C ARG A 91 -2.46 -11.38 33.31
N ARG A 92 -1.12 -11.26 33.37
CA ARG A 92 -0.32 -11.80 34.49
C ARG A 92 -0.55 -11.06 35.80
N VAL A 93 -0.87 -9.77 35.76
CA VAL A 93 -1.06 -8.93 36.96
C VAL A 93 -2.42 -9.15 37.61
N TYR A 94 -3.47 -9.46 36.84
CA TYR A 94 -4.83 -9.68 37.37
C TYR A 94 -5.19 -11.17 37.59
N ALA A 95 -4.22 -12.08 37.42
CA ALA A 95 -4.42 -13.53 37.58
C ALA A 95 -3.78 -14.11 38.86
N GLY A 96 -3.36 -13.23 39.78
CA GLY A 96 -2.91 -13.56 41.15
C GLY A 96 -3.59 -12.65 42.15
#